data_AF-A0A2I0L3P6-F1
#
_entry.id   AF-A0A2I0L3P6-F1
#
_cell.length_a   1.000
_cell.length_b   1.000
_cell.length_c   1.000
_cell.angle_alpha   90.00
_cell.angle_beta   90.00
_cell.angle_gamma   90.00
#
_symmetry.space_group_name_H-M   'P 1'
#
loop_
_entity.id
_entity.type
_entity.pdbx_description
1 polymer ?
#
loop_
_entity_poly.entity_id
_entity_poly.type
_entity_poly.pdbx_seq_one_letter_code
_entity_poly.pdbx_strand_id
1 'polypeptide(L)'
;NYKGDISELELYFVIVNNEYGEQKEEELVPNGRDMRVTNENVITFVRLVANHRLNLQIRQQSTHFLRGFHQLMQKEWIDMFNEHELQLLISGSLESLDVDDLRDHTNYAGGYQK
;
A
#
# COMPACT_ATOMS: atom_id res chain seq x y z
N ASN A 1 9.31 -10.01 -13.27
CA ASN A 1 9.67 -11.36 -12.79
C ASN A 1 11.18 -11.52 -12.82
N TYR A 2 11.83 -11.41 -11.66
CA TYR A 2 13.23 -11.77 -11.49
C TYR A 2 13.37 -13.27 -11.82
N LYS A 3 14.34 -13.62 -12.67
CA LYS A 3 14.55 -15.01 -13.14
C LYS A 3 15.72 -15.72 -12.42
N GLY A 4 16.45 -15.01 -11.54
CA GLY A 4 17.51 -15.58 -10.72
C GLY A 4 16.98 -16.16 -9.40
N ASP A 5 17.87 -16.74 -8.61
CA ASP A 5 17.54 -17.23 -7.27
C ASP A 5 17.35 -16.05 -6.31
N ILE A 6 16.18 -15.94 -5.68
CA ILE A 6 15.86 -14.88 -4.71
C ILE A 6 16.83 -14.89 -3.52
N SER A 7 17.42 -16.04 -3.21
CA SER A 7 18.39 -16.18 -2.13
C SER A 7 19.63 -15.29 -2.33
N GLU A 8 19.98 -14.96 -3.59
CA GLU A 8 21.09 -14.08 -3.95
C GLU A 8 20.85 -12.62 -3.55
N LEU A 9 19.59 -12.22 -3.33
CA LEU A 9 19.22 -10.86 -2.97
C LEU A 9 19.52 -10.53 -1.49
N GLU A 10 19.99 -11.51 -0.71
CA GLU A 10 20.35 -11.36 0.71
C GLU A 10 19.25 -10.68 1.54
N LEU A 11 18.00 -10.99 1.19
CA LEU A 11 16.83 -10.51 1.91
C LEU A 11 16.61 -11.36 3.16
N TYR A 12 16.17 -10.69 4.22
CA TYR A 12 15.77 -11.30 5.49
C TYR A 12 14.34 -10.86 5.82
N PHE A 13 13.69 -11.50 6.79
CA PHE A 13 12.33 -11.15 7.21
C PHE A 13 12.33 -9.88 8.09
N VAL A 14 12.90 -8.80 7.56
CA VAL A 14 13.06 -7.48 8.18
C VAL A 14 12.61 -6.43 7.18
N ILE A 15 11.99 -5.36 7.68
CA ILE A 15 11.60 -4.21 6.89
C ILE A 15 12.25 -2.94 7.44
N VAL A 16 12.76 -2.10 6.54
CA VAL A 16 13.27 -0.77 6.88
C VAL A 16 12.12 0.23 6.69
N ASN A 17 11.75 0.91 7.77
CA ASN A 17 10.81 2.02 7.74
C ASN A 17 11.59 3.32 7.90
N ASN A 18 11.31 4.29 7.03
CA ASN A 18 11.84 5.65 7.16
C ASN A 18 10.70 6.54 7.62
N GLU A 19 10.66 6.84 8.91
CA GLU A 19 9.65 7.70 9.49
C GLU A 19 10.32 9.02 9.89
N TYR A 20 9.88 10.12 9.26
CA TYR A 20 10.37 11.47 9.54
C TYR A 20 11.89 11.66 9.41
N GLY A 21 12.55 10.84 8.58
CA GLY A 21 14.00 10.89 8.35
C GLY A 21 14.80 9.90 9.19
N GLU A 22 14.17 9.20 10.13
CA GLU A 22 14.81 8.14 10.91
C GLU A 22 14.55 6.76 10.28
N GLN A 23 15.62 6.03 10.00
CA GLN A 23 15.52 4.64 9.54
C GLN A 23 15.42 3.71 10.74
N LYS A 24 14.33 2.94 10.81
CA LYS A 24 14.11 1.92 11.82
C LYS A 24 13.88 0.58 11.13
N GLU A 25 14.68 -0.40 11.54
CA GLU A 25 14.48 -1.79 11.15
C GLU A 25 13.51 -2.49 12.10
N GLU A 26 12.56 -3.21 11.52
CA GLU A 26 11.56 -3.98 12.24
C GLU A 26 11.49 -5.39 11.68
N GLU A 27 11.44 -6.38 12.56
CA GLU A 27 11.33 -7.79 12.17
C GLU A 27 9.86 -8.12 11.83
N LEU A 28 9.63 -8.73 10.66
CA LEU A 28 8.30 -9.13 10.22
C LEU A 28 7.80 -10.40 10.92
N VAL A 29 8.72 -11.20 11.46
CA VAL A 29 8.48 -12.41 12.26
C VAL A 29 9.50 -12.47 13.39
N PRO A 30 9.24 -13.22 14.48
CA PRO A 30 10.24 -13.44 15.53
C PRO A 30 11.54 -14.04 14.95
N ASN A 31 12.68 -13.43 15.27
CA ASN A 31 14.00 -13.79 14.73
C ASN A 31 14.10 -13.61 13.20
N GLY A 32 13.37 -12.64 12.66
CA GLY A 32 13.31 -12.38 11.22
C GLY A 32 14.65 -11.95 10.62
N ARG A 33 15.54 -11.36 11.44
CA ARG A 33 16.92 -10.99 11.07
C ARG A 33 17.80 -12.18 10.71
N ASP A 34 17.56 -13.35 11.30
CA ASP A 34 18.34 -14.56 11.04
C ASP A 34 17.70 -15.44 9.95
N MET A 35 16.46 -15.12 9.56
CA MET A 35 15.70 -15.88 8.57
C MET A 35 15.88 -15.30 7.17
N ARG A 36 16.62 -16.01 6.32
CA ARG A 36 16.85 -15.61 4.92
C ARG A 36 15.63 -15.90 4.05
N VAL A 37 15.35 -15.00 3.12
CA VAL A 37 14.33 -15.17 2.10
C VAL A 37 14.87 -16.06 0.98
N THR A 38 14.10 -17.07 0.61
CA THR A 38 14.38 -18.05 -0.43
C THR A 38 13.19 -18.13 -1.39
N ASN A 39 13.34 -18.83 -2.52
CA ASN A 39 12.24 -19.01 -3.48
C ASN A 39 11.01 -19.70 -2.86
N GLU A 40 11.19 -20.49 -1.81
CA GLU A 40 10.10 -21.21 -1.13
C GLU A 40 9.29 -20.30 -0.20
N ASN A 41 9.95 -19.31 0.43
CA ASN A 41 9.32 -18.46 1.45
C ASN A 41 9.05 -17.02 0.98
N VAL A 42 9.47 -16.66 -0.25
CA VAL A 42 9.30 -15.31 -0.82
C VAL A 42 7.84 -14.85 -0.85
N ILE A 43 6.89 -15.74 -1.11
CA ILE A 43 5.46 -15.38 -1.15
C ILE A 43 5.00 -14.93 0.24
N THR A 44 5.47 -15.61 1.30
CA THR A 44 5.19 -15.24 2.68
C THR A 44 5.84 -13.90 3.02
N PHE A 45 7.10 -13.70 2.63
CA PHE A 45 7.79 -12.43 2.81
C PHE A 45 7.02 -11.27 2.15
N VAL A 46 6.62 -11.41 0.88
CA VAL A 46 5.85 -10.38 0.15
C VAL A 46 4.52 -10.09 0.85
N ARG A 47 3.80 -11.12 1.30
CA ARG A 47 2.54 -10.94 2.05
C ARG A 47 2.75 -10.18 3.35
N LEU A 48 3.79 -10.51 4.10
CA LEU A 48 4.11 -9.83 5.36
C LEU A 48 4.51 -8.36 5.11
N VAL A 49 5.34 -8.09 4.11
CA VAL A 49 5.69 -6.72 3.70
C VAL A 49 4.45 -5.93 3.30
N ALA A 50 3.57 -6.50 2.48
CA ALA A 50 2.33 -5.85 2.06
C ALA A 50 1.42 -5.56 3.26
N ASN A 51 1.22 -6.52 4.16
CA ASN A 51 0.45 -6.33 5.37
C ASN A 51 1.06 -5.26 6.29
N HIS A 52 2.39 -5.22 6.40
CA HIS A 52 3.08 -4.22 7.21
C HIS A 52 2.84 -2.81 6.68
N ARG A 53 3.09 -2.61 5.37
CA ARG A 53 2.96 -1.32 4.70
C ARG A 53 1.51 -0.82 4.65
N LEU A 54 0.55 -1.70 4.39
CA LEU A 54 -0.84 -1.32 4.14
C LEU A 54 -1.72 -1.33 5.40
N ASN A 55 -1.45 -2.21 6.36
CA ASN A 55 -2.32 -2.39 7.53
C ASN A 55 -1.64 -1.97 8.84
N LEU A 56 -0.40 -2.40 9.09
CA LEU A 56 0.24 -2.21 10.40
C LEU A 56 0.77 -0.78 10.59
N GLN A 57 1.47 -0.24 9.59
CA GLN A 57 2.12 1.06 9.70
C GLN A 57 1.13 2.21 9.98
N ILE A 58 -0.07 2.13 9.40
CA ILE A 58 -1.13 3.13 9.58
C ILE A 58 -2.19 2.71 10.60
N ARG A 59 -2.00 1.59 11.30
CA ARG A 59 -3.04 0.95 12.14
C ARG A 59 -3.59 1.89 13.19
N GLN A 60 -2.73 2.66 13.84
CA GLN A 60 -3.13 3.57 14.91
C GLN A 60 -4.03 4.69 14.34
N GLN A 61 -3.59 5.32 13.26
CA GLN A 61 -4.29 6.39 12.55
C GLN A 61 -5.63 5.89 12.05
N SER A 62 -5.65 4.73 11.38
CA SER A 62 -6.87 4.09 10.88
C SER A 62 -7.83 3.73 12.02
N THR A 63 -7.35 3.23 13.15
CA THR A 63 -8.21 2.89 14.30
C THR A 63 -8.86 4.14 14.89
N HIS A 64 -8.12 5.24 15.05
CA HIS A 64 -8.68 6.50 15.54
C HIS A 64 -9.67 7.12 14.55
N PHE A 65 -9.34 7.08 13.26
CA PHE A 65 -10.25 7.52 12.20
C PHE A 65 -11.56 6.73 12.23
N LEU A 66 -11.50 5.40 12.23
CA LEU A 66 -12.68 4.53 12.28
C LEU A 66 -13.50 4.76 13.55
N ARG A 67 -12.86 4.99 14.69
CA ARG A 67 -13.56 5.32 15.94
C ARG A 67 -14.39 6.60 15.79
N GLY A 68 -13.84 7.65 15.20
CA GLY A 68 -14.57 8.89 14.95
C GLY A 68 -15.67 8.72 13.90
N PHE A 69 -15.35 8.00 12.82
CA PHE A 69 -16.30 7.71 11.75
C PHE A 69 -17.53 6.94 12.26
N HIS A 70 -17.31 5.92 13.11
CA HIS A 70 -18.40 5.13 13.71
C HIS A 70 -19.24 5.88 14.74
N GLN A 71 -18.79 7.04 15.24
CA GLN A 71 -19.63 7.91 16.08
C GLN A 71 -20.69 8.64 15.25
N LEU A 72 -20.44 8.85 13.96
CA LEU A 72 -21.36 9.54 13.05
C LEU A 72 -22.22 8.55 12.25
N MET A 73 -21.64 7.43 11.83
CA MET A 73 -22.25 6.44 10.95
C MET A 73 -22.21 5.06 11.59
N GLN A 74 -23.35 4.36 11.63
CA GLN A 74 -23.41 2.98 12.12
C GLN A 74 -22.63 2.05 11.18
N LYS A 75 -21.90 1.09 11.77
CA LYS A 75 -21.03 0.19 11.01
C LYS A 75 -21.83 -0.64 10.00
N GLU A 76 -23.01 -1.07 10.38
CA GLU A 76 -23.91 -1.92 9.60
C GLU A 76 -24.33 -1.27 8.27
N TRP A 77 -24.37 0.07 8.22
CA TRP A 77 -24.69 0.82 6.99
C TRP A 77 -23.51 0.95 6.05
N ILE A 78 -22.29 0.83 6.57
CA ILE A 78 -21.06 0.90 5.78
C ILE A 78 -20.69 -0.48 5.26
N ASP A 79 -20.90 -1.52 6.06
CA ASP A 79 -20.59 -2.92 5.71
C ASP A 79 -21.41 -3.43 4.50
N MET A 80 -22.45 -2.70 4.06
CA MET A 80 -23.25 -3.04 2.87
C MET A 80 -22.59 -2.62 1.55
N PHE A 81 -21.57 -1.75 1.59
CA PHE A 81 -20.86 -1.24 0.43
C PHE A 81 -19.52 -1.96 0.26
N ASN A 82 -19.13 -2.23 -0.99
CA ASN A 82 -17.75 -2.62 -1.31
C ASN A 82 -16.80 -1.40 -1.29
N GLU A 83 -15.49 -1.64 -1.44
CA GLU A 83 -14.46 -0.61 -1.40
C GLU A 83 -14.65 0.49 -2.46
N HIS A 84 -15.14 0.13 -3.65
CA HIS A 84 -15.37 1.07 -4.75
C HIS A 84 -16.63 1.91 -4.53
N GLU A 85 -17.71 1.29 -4.05
CA GLU A 85 -18.96 1.98 -3.73
C GLU A 85 -18.78 2.94 -2.56
N LEU A 86 -18.02 2.54 -1.53
CA LEU A 86 -17.69 3.42 -0.41
C LEU A 86 -16.85 4.62 -0.86
N GLN A 87 -15.88 4.39 -1.75
CA GLN A 87 -15.09 5.47 -2.35
C GLN A 87 -16.00 6.44 -3.12
N LEU A 88 -16.91 5.93 -3.95
CA LEU A 88 -17.88 6.73 -4.72
C LEU A 88 -18.82 7.52 -3.79
N LEU A 89 -19.30 6.89 -2.73
CA LEU A 89 -20.20 7.51 -1.75
C LEU A 89 -19.54 8.69 -1.04
N ILE A 90 -18.27 8.55 -0.65
CA ILE A 90 -17.53 9.58 0.09
C ILE A 90 -16.97 10.66 -0.86
N SER A 91 -16.42 10.24 -2.00
CA SER A 91 -15.65 11.11 -2.89
C SER A 91 -16.48 11.68 -4.04
N GLY A 92 -17.73 11.24 -4.20
CA GLY A 92 -18.58 11.59 -5.33
C GLY A 92 -18.27 10.77 -6.59
N SER A 93 -19.00 11.07 -7.66
CA SER A 93 -18.80 10.44 -8.97
C SER A 93 -17.40 10.73 -9.51
N LEU A 94 -16.85 9.77 -10.27
CA LEU A 94 -15.63 9.96 -11.08
C LEU A 94 -15.84 10.93 -12.28
N GLU A 95 -16.90 11.73 -12.27
CA GLU A 95 -17.10 12.80 -13.24
C GLU A 95 -16.01 13.86 -13.04
N SER A 96 -15.20 14.21 -14.03
CA SER A 96 -14.89 13.62 -15.32
C SER A 96 -13.43 14.00 -15.51
N LEU A 97 -12.54 13.03 -15.71
CA LEU A 97 -11.16 13.33 -16.13
C LEU A 97 -11.24 14.34 -17.28
N ASP A 98 -10.77 15.56 -17.06
CA ASP A 98 -10.74 16.58 -18.09
C ASP A 98 -9.63 16.20 -19.08
N VAL A 99 -10.04 15.59 -20.19
CA VAL A 99 -9.11 15.12 -21.21
C VAL A 99 -8.42 16.29 -21.90
N ASP A 100 -9.07 17.45 -21.96
CA ASP A 100 -8.49 18.65 -22.56
C ASP A 100 -7.40 19.21 -21.64
N ASP A 101 -7.66 19.31 -20.33
CA ASP A 101 -6.65 19.69 -19.33
C ASP A 101 -5.48 18.71 -19.30
N LEU A 102 -5.77 17.40 -19.33
CA LEU A 102 -4.73 16.37 -19.38
C LEU A 102 -3.87 16.51 -20.64
N ARG A 103 -4.49 16.78 -21.80
CA ARG A 103 -3.77 16.99 -23.07
C ARG A 103 -2.94 18.26 -23.03
N ASP A 104 -3.42 19.31 -22.38
CA ASP A 104 -2.70 20.58 -22.26
C ASP A 104 -1.47 20.50 -21.38
N HIS A 105 -1.48 19.60 -20.40
CA HIS A 105 -0.36 19.39 -19.48
C HIS A 105 0.48 18.14 -19.77
N THR A 106 0.27 17.48 -20.92
CA THR A 106 1.07 16.31 -21.33
C THR A 106 2.26 16.73 -22.21
N ASN A 107 3.47 16.33 -21.79
CA ASN A 107 4.69 16.52 -22.59
C ASN A 107 4.98 15.29 -23.46
N TYR A 108 5.18 15.52 -24.76
CA TYR A 108 5.54 14.48 -25.73
C TYR A 108 7.05 14.50 -25.98
N ALA A 109 7.68 13.31 -26.02
CA ALA A 109 9.11 13.13 -26.30
C ALA A 109 9.32 11.97 -27.27
N GLY A 110 10.52 11.89 -27.89
CA GLY A 110 10.89 10.76 -28.76
C GLY A 110 10.28 10.78 -30.16
N GLY A 111 9.93 11.95 -30.69
CA GLY A 111 9.38 12.11 -32.05
C GLY A 111 7.86 12.20 -32.12
N TYR A 112 7.16 12.06 -30.99
CA TYR A 112 5.73 12.37 -30.89
C TYR A 112 5.51 13.89 -30.73
N GLN A 113 4.48 14.41 -31.38
CA GLN A 113 4.03 15.80 -31.30
C GLN A 113 2.53 15.85 -30.99
N LYS A 114 2.08 16.98 -30.43
CA LYS A 114 0.72 17.21 -29.92
C LYS A 114 -0.35 17.33 -31.02
#